data_AF-A0A7M7HFN6-F1
#
_entry.id   AF-A0A7M7HFN6-F1
#
_cell.length_a   1.000
_cell.length_b   1.000
_cell.length_c   1.000
_cell.angle_alpha   90.00
_cell.angle_beta   90.00
_cell.angle_gamma   90.00
#
_symmetry.space_group_name_H-M   'P 1'
#
loop_
_entity.id
_entity.type
_entity.pdbx_description
1 polymer ?
#
loop_
_entity_poly.entity_id
_entity_poly.type
_entity_poly.pdbx_seq_one_letter_code
_entity_poly.pdbx_strand_id
1 'polypeptide(L)'
;MTMPQTKSVGQFGVMMGCLLDMSTIEAGLDYNGYGCYCGFGGQGVPLDDTDRCCQTHDDCYSVVQNSDMCRSSNQAYTITYNYNALQCGTYRAQIVCSDASSYDADYKYTDCAMAMCACDKAGSECFQRYRPTYNEGYKRYDKDSC
;
A
#
# COMPACT_ATOMS: atom_id res chain seq x y z
N MET A 1 -2.69 14.20 -16.80
CA MET A 1 -2.06 15.03 -15.75
C MET A 1 -1.12 14.13 -14.99
N THR A 2 0.19 14.39 -15.05
CA THR A 2 1.20 13.69 -14.24
C THR A 2 0.99 14.07 -12.78
N MET A 3 0.66 13.10 -11.93
CA MET A 3 0.55 13.34 -10.48
C MET A 3 1.93 13.70 -9.91
N PRO A 4 2.04 14.64 -8.96
CA PRO A 4 3.30 14.97 -8.32
C PRO A 4 3.94 13.70 -7.74
N GLN A 5 5.24 13.49 -7.99
CA GLN A 5 5.94 12.28 -7.57
C GLN A 5 6.14 12.27 -6.04
N THR A 6 5.16 11.73 -5.34
CA THR A 6 5.32 11.33 -3.93
C THR A 6 6.07 9.99 -3.87
N LYS A 7 6.77 9.74 -2.76
CA LYS A 7 7.46 8.47 -2.47
C LYS A 7 6.44 7.31 -2.37
N SER A 8 6.88 6.05 -2.49
CA SER A 8 6.06 4.83 -2.40
C SER A 8 4.92 4.90 -1.38
N VAL A 9 5.24 5.19 -0.11
CA VAL A 9 4.22 5.28 0.96
C VAL A 9 3.15 6.36 0.68
N GLY A 10 3.55 7.48 0.08
CA GLY A 10 2.61 8.51 -0.36
C GLY A 10 1.78 8.07 -1.56
N GLN A 11 2.36 7.33 -2.50
CA GLN A 11 1.63 6.77 -3.65
C GLN A 11 0.62 5.70 -3.19
N PHE A 12 0.97 4.89 -2.19
CA PHE A 12 0.06 3.93 -1.56
C PHE A 12 -1.18 4.64 -0.98
N GLY A 13 -0.98 5.71 -0.22
CA GLY A 13 -2.09 6.50 0.32
C GLY A 13 -3.00 7.12 -0.76
N VAL A 14 -2.46 7.43 -1.94
CA VAL A 14 -3.25 7.87 -3.10
C VAL A 14 -4.03 6.71 -3.72
N MET A 15 -3.44 5.51 -3.83
CA MET A 15 -4.15 4.31 -4.30
C MET A 15 -5.32 3.96 -3.39
N MET A 16 -5.09 3.97 -2.08
CA MET A 16 -6.14 3.76 -1.07
C MET A 16 -7.25 4.79 -1.23
N GLY A 17 -6.92 6.07 -1.31
CA GLY A 17 -7.92 7.13 -1.49
C GLY A 17 -8.78 6.93 -2.74
N CYS A 18 -8.17 6.49 -3.85
CA CYS A 18 -8.89 6.20 -5.08
C CYS A 18 -9.90 5.04 -4.94
N LEU A 19 -9.48 3.92 -4.34
CA LEU A 19 -10.28 2.69 -4.25
C LEU A 19 -11.30 2.72 -3.11
N LEU A 20 -10.98 3.42 -2.02
CA LEU A 20 -11.81 3.50 -0.82
C LEU A 20 -12.73 4.73 -0.81
N ASP A 21 -12.67 5.59 -1.84
CA ASP A 21 -13.45 6.83 -1.90
C ASP A 21 -13.25 7.69 -0.65
N MET A 22 -11.98 8.00 -0.35
CA MET A 22 -11.55 8.81 0.79
C MET A 22 -10.33 9.65 0.43
N SER A 23 -10.04 10.69 1.20
CA SER A 23 -8.80 11.44 1.06
C SER A 23 -7.59 10.61 1.52
N THR A 24 -6.40 10.94 1.02
CA THR A 24 -5.13 10.34 1.47
C THR A 24 -4.92 10.51 2.99
N ILE A 25 -5.41 11.62 3.56
CA ILE A 25 -5.29 11.90 4.99
C ILE A 25 -6.21 10.97 5.79
N GLU A 26 -7.47 10.80 5.37
CA GLU A 26 -8.40 9.86 6.01
C GLU A 26 -7.88 8.42 5.92
N ALA A 27 -7.42 7.99 4.75
CA ALA A 27 -6.80 6.68 4.56
C ALA A 27 -5.63 6.46 5.55
N GLY A 28 -4.75 7.44 5.68
CA GLY A 28 -3.64 7.39 6.63
C GLY A 28 -4.10 7.34 8.09
N LEU A 29 -5.10 8.13 8.48
CA LEU A 29 -5.59 8.17 9.87
C LEU A 29 -6.40 6.93 10.27
N ASP A 30 -7.07 6.31 9.31
CA ASP A 30 -7.96 5.18 9.56
C ASP A 30 -7.19 3.86 9.60
N TYR A 31 -6.29 3.64 8.64
CA TYR A 31 -5.59 2.37 8.50
C TYR A 31 -4.23 2.34 9.21
N ASN A 32 -3.54 3.47 9.41
CA ASN A 32 -2.28 3.44 10.17
C ASN A 32 -2.55 3.30 11.67
N GLY A 33 -2.00 2.27 12.29
CA GLY A 33 -2.28 1.89 13.67
C GLY A 33 -3.58 1.09 13.83
N TYR A 34 -4.11 0.51 12.75
CA TYR A 34 -5.24 -0.40 12.81
C TYR A 34 -4.77 -1.83 13.18
N GLY A 35 -5.38 -2.42 14.21
CA GLY A 35 -5.09 -3.79 14.62
C GLY A 35 -3.60 -4.05 14.94
N CYS A 36 -3.16 -5.28 14.73
CA CYS A 36 -1.83 -5.73 15.08
C CYS A 36 -0.77 -5.40 14.02
N TYR A 37 -1.16 -5.37 12.74
CA TYR A 37 -0.24 -5.23 11.62
C TYR A 37 -0.23 -3.83 11.05
N CYS A 38 -1.38 -3.22 10.75
CA CYS A 38 -1.41 -1.97 9.99
C CYS A 38 -0.61 -0.83 10.64
N GLY A 39 0.50 -0.44 10.02
CA GLY A 39 1.46 0.54 10.52
C GLY A 39 2.87 -0.03 10.57
N PHE A 40 3.75 0.59 11.36
CA PHE A 40 5.12 0.06 11.51
C PHE A 40 5.14 -1.21 12.38
N GLY A 41 5.95 -2.20 11.99
CA GLY A 41 6.03 -3.49 12.67
C GLY A 41 4.77 -4.34 12.46
N GLY A 42 4.54 -5.32 13.33
CA GLY A 42 3.38 -6.22 13.23
C GLY A 42 3.73 -7.59 13.80
N GLN A 43 2.83 -8.13 14.61
CA GLN A 43 3.03 -9.43 15.27
C GLN A 43 1.71 -10.07 15.67
N GLY A 44 1.78 -11.32 16.13
CA GLY A 44 0.62 -12.02 16.67
C GLY A 44 -0.34 -12.53 15.59
N VAL A 45 -1.64 -12.50 15.90
CA VAL A 45 -2.70 -12.97 15.00
C VAL A 45 -3.50 -11.76 14.53
N PRO A 46 -3.74 -11.58 13.21
CA PRO A 46 -4.57 -10.50 12.73
C PRO A 46 -5.96 -10.52 13.35
N LEU A 47 -6.43 -9.37 13.83
CA LEU A 47 -7.71 -9.25 14.55
C LEU A 47 -8.92 -9.46 13.65
N ASP A 48 -8.80 -9.07 12.38
CA ASP A 48 -9.82 -9.26 11.34
C ASP A 48 -9.18 -9.31 9.94
N ASP A 49 -10.02 -9.30 8.91
CA ASP A 49 -9.57 -9.36 7.52
C ASP A 49 -8.88 -8.05 7.06
N THR A 50 -9.22 -6.90 7.64
CA THR A 50 -8.51 -5.63 7.35
C THR A 50 -7.08 -5.70 7.88
N ASP A 51 -6.92 -6.18 9.11
CA ASP A 51 -5.61 -6.39 9.72
C ASP A 51 -4.79 -7.45 8.97
N ARG A 52 -5.46 -8.48 8.44
CA ARG A 52 -4.82 -9.48 7.56
C ARG A 52 -4.35 -8.91 6.23
N CYS A 53 -5.03 -7.91 5.67
CA CYS A 53 -4.53 -7.19 4.50
C CYS A 53 -3.17 -6.52 4.81
N CYS A 54 -3.02 -5.96 6.00
CA CYS A 54 -1.77 -5.34 6.43
C CYS A 54 -0.67 -6.37 6.64
N GLN A 55 -0.96 -7.51 7.30
CA GLN A 55 -0.02 -8.63 7.39
C GLN A 55 0.49 -9.05 6.00
N THR A 56 -0.42 -9.22 5.04
CA THR A 56 -0.07 -9.62 3.68
C THR A 56 0.75 -8.55 2.95
N HIS A 57 0.45 -7.27 3.20
CA HIS A 57 1.20 -6.13 2.65
C HIS A 57 2.62 -6.06 3.24
N ASP A 58 2.77 -6.25 4.54
CA ASP A 58 4.05 -6.33 5.24
C ASP A 58 4.90 -7.51 4.71
N ASP A 59 4.28 -8.67 4.50
CA ASP A 59 4.95 -9.84 3.91
C ASP A 59 5.41 -9.54 2.48
N CYS A 60 4.60 -8.84 1.69
CA CYS A 60 4.98 -8.42 0.33
C CYS A 60 6.17 -7.45 0.36
N TYR A 61 6.15 -6.47 1.25
CA TYR A 61 7.27 -5.54 1.46
C TYR A 61 8.52 -6.29 1.89
N SER A 62 8.40 -7.25 2.82
CA SER A 62 9.51 -8.07 3.29
C SER A 62 10.15 -8.87 2.16
N VAL A 63 9.36 -9.46 1.25
CA VAL A 63 9.89 -10.16 0.06
C VAL A 63 10.70 -9.21 -0.82
N VAL A 64 10.20 -8.00 -1.08
CA VAL A 64 10.91 -7.01 -1.91
C VAL A 64 12.18 -6.51 -1.22
N GLN A 65 12.11 -6.21 0.08
CA GLN A 65 13.24 -5.72 0.88
C GLN A 65 14.38 -6.73 1.03
N ASN A 66 14.06 -8.03 1.04
CA ASN A 66 15.02 -9.12 1.13
C ASN A 66 15.49 -9.63 -0.26
N SER A 67 15.06 -8.99 -1.33
CA SER A 67 15.50 -9.26 -2.69
C SER A 67 16.59 -8.29 -3.15
N ASP A 68 17.25 -8.61 -4.27
CA ASP A 68 18.20 -7.71 -4.92
C ASP A 68 17.53 -6.68 -5.85
N MET A 69 16.19 -6.59 -5.86
CA MET A 69 15.46 -5.66 -6.73
C MET A 69 15.72 -4.20 -6.36
N CYS A 70 15.83 -3.91 -5.08
CA CYS A 70 16.07 -2.58 -4.53
C CYS A 70 17.52 -2.41 -4.09
N ARG A 71 18.05 -1.19 -4.13
CA ARG A 71 19.37 -0.81 -3.60
C ARG A 71 19.55 -1.16 -2.13
N SER A 72 18.48 -0.99 -1.37
CA SER A 72 18.42 -1.26 0.06
C SER A 72 16.97 -1.48 0.47
N SER A 73 16.77 -2.13 1.62
CA SER A 73 15.45 -2.34 2.21
C SER A 73 14.64 -1.04 2.36
N ASN A 74 15.29 0.04 2.79
CA ASN A 74 14.63 1.36 2.92
C ASN A 74 14.17 1.97 1.59
N GLN A 75 14.74 1.53 0.46
CA GLN A 75 14.29 2.01 -0.84
C GLN A 75 12.85 1.55 -1.15
N ALA A 76 12.42 0.39 -0.65
CA ALA A 76 11.04 -0.08 -0.81
C ALA A 76 10.01 0.98 -0.37
N TYR A 77 10.24 1.67 0.75
CA TYR A 77 9.34 2.71 1.25
C TYR A 77 9.44 4.05 0.50
N THR A 78 10.47 4.24 -0.34
CA THR A 78 10.82 5.56 -0.87
C THR A 78 10.93 5.64 -2.37
N ILE A 79 11.03 4.50 -3.07
CA ILE A 79 11.02 4.44 -4.53
C ILE A 79 9.71 5.00 -5.07
N THR A 80 9.77 5.61 -6.23
CA THR A 80 8.57 6.05 -6.94
C THR A 80 8.23 4.99 -7.99
N TYR A 81 6.96 4.75 -8.22
CA TYR A 81 6.55 3.83 -9.28
C TYR A 81 5.46 4.43 -10.17
N ASN A 82 5.39 3.92 -11.39
CA ASN A 82 4.42 4.38 -12.38
C ASN A 82 3.14 3.54 -12.28
N TYR A 83 2.00 4.22 -12.19
CA TYR A 83 0.69 3.60 -12.19
C TYR A 83 -0.37 4.57 -12.71
N ASN A 84 -1.53 4.02 -13.07
CA ASN A 84 -2.72 4.77 -13.39
C ASN A 84 -3.82 4.46 -12.37
N ALA A 85 -4.47 5.52 -11.88
CA ALA A 85 -5.67 5.44 -11.06
C ALA A 85 -6.85 5.89 -11.91
N LEU A 86 -7.83 5.00 -12.09
CA LEU A 86 -8.94 5.20 -13.02
C LEU A 86 -10.25 5.18 -12.25
N GLN A 87 -11.20 6.06 -12.63
CA GLN A 87 -12.57 6.06 -12.11
C GLN A 87 -12.66 6.10 -10.56
N CYS A 88 -11.71 6.77 -9.91
CA CYS A 88 -11.66 6.93 -8.46
C CYS A 88 -12.98 7.49 -7.89
N GLY A 89 -13.33 7.08 -6.68
CA GLY A 89 -14.59 7.46 -6.03
C GLY A 89 -15.84 6.83 -6.65
N THR A 90 -15.68 5.78 -7.46
CA THR A 90 -16.78 5.02 -8.05
C THR A 90 -16.61 3.53 -7.82
N TYR A 91 -17.69 2.76 -8.01
CA TYR A 91 -17.64 1.28 -7.96
C TYR A 91 -16.76 0.65 -9.06
N ARG A 92 -16.28 1.44 -10.02
CA ARG A 92 -15.36 1.01 -11.09
C ARG A 92 -13.93 1.47 -10.85
N ALA A 93 -13.62 2.02 -9.67
CA ALA A 93 -12.29 2.47 -9.34
C ALA A 93 -11.26 1.35 -9.54
N GLN A 94 -10.14 1.66 -10.18
CA GLN A 94 -9.11 0.68 -10.52
C GLN A 94 -7.72 1.29 -10.43
N ILE A 95 -6.77 0.50 -9.92
CA ILE A 95 -5.34 0.79 -9.98
C ILE A 95 -4.66 -0.15 -10.98
N VAL A 96 -3.89 0.44 -11.89
CA VAL A 96 -3.12 -0.29 -12.91
C VAL A 96 -1.65 0.11 -12.79
N CYS A 97 -0.83 -0.79 -12.26
CA CYS A 97 0.62 -0.63 -12.26
C CYS A 97 1.15 -0.68 -13.69
N SER A 98 2.02 0.27 -14.03
CA SER A 98 2.65 0.31 -15.34
C SER A 98 3.77 -0.72 -15.43
N ASP A 99 4.04 -1.19 -16.65
CA ASP A 99 5.16 -2.10 -16.92
C ASP A 99 6.50 -1.35 -17.09
N ALA A 100 7.56 -2.13 -17.30
CA ALA A 100 8.92 -1.64 -17.46
C ALA A 100 9.09 -0.62 -18.61
N SER A 101 8.24 -0.66 -19.65
CA SER A 101 8.32 0.28 -20.77
C SER A 101 7.92 1.70 -20.41
N SER A 102 7.26 1.89 -19.26
CA SER A 102 6.88 3.22 -18.76
C SER A 102 8.01 3.99 -18.07
N TYR A 103 9.15 3.34 -17.81
CA TYR A 103 10.28 3.93 -17.11
C TYR A 103 11.36 4.38 -18.10
N ASP A 104 12.02 5.49 -17.79
CA ASP A 104 13.17 5.96 -18.56
C ASP A 104 14.31 4.93 -18.49
N ALA A 105 15.12 4.85 -19.55
CA ALA A 105 16.20 3.86 -19.65
C ALA A 105 17.28 4.00 -18.56
N ASP A 106 17.39 5.16 -17.94
CA ASP A 106 18.30 5.45 -16.82
C ASP A 106 17.63 5.34 -15.44
N TYR A 107 16.32 5.06 -15.39
CA TYR A 107 15.61 4.81 -14.14
C TYR A 107 16.17 3.54 -13.49
N LYS A 108 16.73 3.70 -12.29
CA LYS A 108 17.34 2.59 -11.56
C LYS A 108 16.28 1.85 -10.75
N TYR A 109 16.43 0.54 -10.64
CA TYR A 109 15.61 -0.32 -9.79
C TYR A 109 14.14 -0.41 -10.27
N THR A 110 13.93 -0.50 -11.58
CA THR A 110 12.59 -0.70 -12.19
C THR A 110 11.86 -1.91 -11.61
N ASP A 111 12.57 -3.02 -11.35
CA ASP A 111 11.97 -4.21 -10.74
C ASP A 111 11.44 -3.91 -9.32
N CYS A 112 12.20 -3.14 -8.52
CA CYS A 112 11.75 -2.67 -7.21
C CYS A 112 10.50 -1.79 -7.36
N ALA A 113 10.50 -0.82 -8.27
CA ALA A 113 9.37 0.08 -8.48
C ALA A 113 8.09 -0.70 -8.88
N MET A 114 8.19 -1.63 -9.83
CA MET A 114 7.06 -2.46 -10.25
C MET A 114 6.56 -3.36 -9.12
N ALA A 115 7.46 -3.99 -8.36
CA ALA A 115 7.10 -4.85 -7.23
C ALA A 115 6.41 -4.06 -6.11
N MET A 116 6.93 -2.87 -5.76
CA MET A 116 6.30 -1.99 -4.77
C MET A 116 4.90 -1.53 -5.20
N CYS A 117 4.73 -1.18 -6.49
CA CYS A 117 3.41 -0.86 -7.02
C CYS A 117 2.45 -2.04 -6.86
N ALA A 118 2.90 -3.26 -7.15
CA ALA A 118 2.08 -4.47 -7.03
C ALA A 118 1.67 -4.74 -5.57
N CYS A 119 2.59 -4.58 -4.60
CA CYS A 119 2.27 -4.68 -3.18
C CYS A 119 1.21 -3.65 -2.76
N ASP A 120 1.43 -2.37 -3.10
CA ASP A 120 0.55 -1.26 -2.70
C ASP A 120 -0.84 -1.37 -3.36
N LYS A 121 -0.88 -1.79 -4.63
CA LYS A 121 -2.13 -2.10 -5.33
C LYS A 121 -2.88 -3.22 -4.61
N ALA A 122 -2.22 -4.34 -4.34
CA ALA A 122 -2.84 -5.51 -3.71
C ALA A 122 -3.37 -5.17 -2.31
N GLY A 123 -2.60 -4.42 -1.51
CA GLY A 123 -3.05 -3.92 -0.21
C GLY A 123 -4.29 -3.03 -0.32
N SER A 124 -4.29 -2.08 -1.26
CA SER A 124 -5.42 -1.16 -1.48
C SER A 124 -6.68 -1.90 -1.95
N GLU A 125 -6.55 -2.88 -2.85
CA GLU A 125 -7.66 -3.73 -3.31
C GLU A 125 -8.19 -4.64 -2.18
N CYS A 126 -7.29 -5.13 -1.31
CA CYS A 126 -7.67 -5.90 -0.13
C CYS A 126 -8.50 -5.05 0.85
N PHE A 127 -8.08 -3.82 1.16
CA PHE A 127 -8.87 -2.90 1.97
C PHE A 127 -10.22 -2.59 1.35
N GLN A 128 -10.29 -2.39 0.02
CA GLN A 128 -11.56 -2.16 -0.66
C GLN A 128 -12.50 -3.34 -0.51
N ARG A 129 -11.98 -4.58 -0.62
CA ARG A 129 -12.76 -5.81 -0.46
C ARG A 129 -13.35 -5.94 0.95
N TYR A 130 -12.58 -5.60 1.98
CA TYR A 130 -12.97 -5.79 3.39
C TYR A 130 -13.51 -4.52 4.06
N ARG A 131 -13.65 -3.42 3.31
CA ARG A 131 -14.31 -2.20 3.77
C ARG A 131 -15.68 -2.43 4.44
N PRO A 132 -16.56 -3.33 3.98
CA PRO A 132 -17.84 -3.59 4.64
C PRO A 132 -17.74 -4.19 6.04
N THR A 133 -16.61 -4.83 6.38
CA THR A 133 -16.36 -5.47 7.68
C THR A 133 -15.32 -4.71 8.51
N TYR A 134 -14.97 -3.49 8.09
CA TYR A 134 -14.04 -2.64 8.80
C TYR A 134 -14.54 -2.32 10.22
N ASN A 135 -13.69 -2.48 11.22
CA ASN A 135 -14.03 -2.30 12.63
C ASN A 135 -13.33 -1.07 13.22
N GLU A 136 -14.08 0.01 13.43
CA GLU A 136 -13.54 1.24 14.02
C GLU A 136 -12.91 1.05 15.40
N GLY A 137 -13.31 0.00 16.15
CA GLY A 137 -12.75 -0.33 17.45
C GLY A 137 -11.29 -0.82 17.40
N TYR A 138 -10.77 -1.18 16.23
CA TYR A 138 -9.37 -1.56 16.03
C TYR A 138 -8.50 -0.40 15.54
N LYS A 139 -9.04 0.82 15.39
CA LYS A 139 -8.23 2.01 15.10
C LYS A 139 -7.38 2.37 16.31
N ARG A 140 -6.12 2.74 16.08
CA ARG A 140 -5.14 3.08 17.14
C ARG A 140 -5.04 1.98 18.19
N TYR A 141 -5.06 0.73 17.73
CA TYR A 141 -5.02 -0.44 18.60
C TYR A 141 -3.69 -0.53 19.35
N ASP A 142 -3.75 -0.99 20.59
CA ASP A 142 -2.55 -1.22 21.39
C ASP A 142 -1.84 -2.48 20.88
N LYS A 143 -0.74 -2.30 20.15
CA LYS A 143 0.03 -3.41 19.58
C LYS A 143 0.69 -4.30 20.64
N ASP A 144 0.81 -3.87 21.90
CA ASP A 144 1.29 -4.74 22.99
C ASP A 144 0.24 -5.79 23.40
N SER A 145 -1.01 -5.61 22.97
CA SER A 145 -2.10 -6.59 23.13
C SER A 145 -2.13 -7.65 22.00
N CYS A 146 -1.14 -7.60 21.11
CA CYS A 146 -0.82 -8.61 20.11
C CYS A 146 0.40 -9.43 20.61
#